data_AF-A0A0N4YJK5-F1
#
_entry.id   AF-A0A0N4YJK5-F1
#
_cell.length_a   1.000
_cell.length_b   1.000
_cell.length_c   1.000
_cell.angle_alpha   90.00
_cell.angle_beta   90.00
_cell.angle_gamma   90.00
#
_symmetry.space_group_name_H-M   'P 1'
#
loop_
_entity.id
_entity.type
_entity.pdbx_description
1 polymer ?
#
loop_
_entity_poly.entity_id
_entity_poly.type
_entity_poly.pdbx_seq_one_letter_code
_entity_poly.pdbx_strand_id
1 'polypeptide(L)'
;MQTTLLFAGIGIIGIASAAITDTACTFLDGQDHKYADSAVNCENVLPYEVCHALYPTDAAVGNDRKESLVEAAIKNCPKTCGYCCLTPAFNCKNKEKAAINCDTVTKEQCKDSLWESILIENCPATCGFCTKSAGDCVDKSEFCKNDLSICKNVDLQAFVKENCRASCGLCDQSEPGAANTTAIAPTEECGDNPTCKSWIANGFCTNTFYPIEQRMKYCGKPCNLC
;
A
#
# COMPACT_ATOMS: atom_id res chain seq x y z
N MET A 1 -3.54 -57.20 49.06
CA MET A 1 -2.80 -55.93 49.19
C MET A 1 -2.93 -55.22 47.86
N GLN A 2 -3.69 -54.15 47.86
CA GLN A 2 -4.12 -53.41 46.67
C GLN A 2 -3.13 -52.26 46.47
N THR A 3 -2.40 -52.28 45.37
CA THR A 3 -1.36 -51.28 45.06
C THR A 3 -2.03 -50.06 44.46
N THR A 4 -2.22 -49.02 45.28
CA THR A 4 -2.81 -47.74 44.87
C THR A 4 -1.83 -46.99 43.95
N LEU A 5 -2.19 -46.83 42.68
CA LEU A 5 -1.54 -45.90 41.75
C LEU A 5 -1.95 -44.45 42.12
N LEU A 6 -0.99 -43.67 42.61
CA LEU A 6 -1.08 -42.22 42.72
C LEU A 6 -0.78 -41.61 41.35
N PHE A 7 -1.82 -41.30 40.57
CA PHE A 7 -1.71 -40.36 39.46
C PHE A 7 -1.67 -38.95 40.04
N ALA A 8 -0.47 -38.37 40.13
CA ALA A 8 -0.30 -36.94 40.33
C ALA A 8 -0.86 -36.26 39.08
N GLY A 9 -2.09 -35.75 39.17
CA GLY A 9 -2.71 -34.96 38.12
C GLY A 9 -1.87 -33.71 37.88
N ILE A 10 -1.07 -33.72 36.82
CA ILE A 10 -0.48 -32.52 36.25
C ILE A 10 -1.67 -31.73 35.71
N GLY A 11 -2.12 -30.74 36.48
CA GLY A 11 -3.11 -29.79 36.04
C GLY A 11 -2.61 -29.16 34.75
N ILE A 12 -3.32 -29.43 33.65
CA ILE A 12 -3.16 -28.68 32.41
C ILE A 12 -3.54 -27.25 32.78
N ILE A 13 -2.53 -26.40 32.97
CA ILE A 13 -2.73 -24.96 33.05
C ILE A 13 -3.33 -24.61 31.68
N GLY A 14 -4.65 -24.41 31.66
CA GLY A 14 -5.31 -23.79 30.53
C GLY A 14 -4.61 -22.47 30.32
N ILE A 15 -3.82 -22.37 29.25
CA ILE A 15 -3.28 -21.11 28.77
C ILE A 15 -4.52 -20.30 28.42
N ALA A 16 -4.92 -19.39 29.30
CA ALA A 16 -5.94 -18.42 28.99
C ALA A 16 -5.39 -17.63 27.80
N SER A 17 -5.97 -17.83 26.62
CA SER A 17 -5.75 -16.97 25.47
C SER A 17 -5.96 -15.53 25.96
N ALA A 18 -4.95 -14.69 25.85
CA ALA A 18 -5.07 -13.29 26.24
C ALA A 18 -6.27 -12.69 25.48
N ALA A 19 -7.27 -12.19 26.21
CA ALA A 19 -8.47 -11.63 25.61
C ALA A 19 -8.11 -10.30 24.94
N ILE A 20 -8.45 -10.13 23.66
CA ILE A 20 -8.22 -8.87 22.95
C ILE A 20 -9.02 -7.75 23.63
N THR A 21 -8.31 -6.80 24.24
CA THR A 21 -8.94 -5.68 24.97
C THR A 21 -9.20 -4.45 24.11
N ASP A 22 -8.48 -4.29 23.00
CA ASP A 22 -8.64 -3.18 22.07
C ASP A 22 -9.14 -3.70 20.73
N THR A 23 -10.31 -3.23 20.32
CA THR A 23 -11.05 -3.76 19.17
C THR A 23 -10.85 -2.93 17.89
N ALA A 24 -10.01 -1.89 17.92
CA ALA A 24 -9.86 -0.93 16.82
C ALA A 24 -9.42 -1.58 15.48
N CYS A 25 -8.55 -2.60 15.51
CA CYS A 25 -8.12 -3.36 14.33
C CYS A 25 -8.67 -4.80 14.33
N THR A 26 -9.87 -5.00 14.86
CA THR A 26 -10.48 -6.33 14.98
C THR A 26 -11.77 -6.45 14.17
N PHE A 27 -12.20 -7.69 13.94
CA PHE A 27 -13.53 -8.03 13.48
C PHE A 27 -14.17 -9.05 14.43
N LEU A 28 -15.49 -9.13 14.40
CA LEU A 28 -16.24 -10.15 15.14
C LEU A 28 -16.28 -11.44 14.33
N ASP A 29 -15.85 -12.54 14.94
CA ASP A 29 -16.06 -13.89 14.44
C ASP A 29 -16.92 -14.65 15.46
N GLY A 30 -18.23 -14.65 15.23
CA GLY A 30 -19.20 -15.09 16.23
C GLY A 30 -19.30 -14.09 17.39
N GLN A 31 -18.93 -14.53 18.60
CA GLN A 31 -18.90 -13.68 19.80
C GLN A 31 -17.49 -13.18 20.15
N ASP A 32 -16.47 -13.66 19.45
CA ASP A 32 -15.08 -13.37 19.75
C ASP A 32 -14.53 -12.29 18.82
N HIS A 33 -13.71 -11.39 19.36
CA HIS A 33 -12.90 -10.48 18.55
C HIS A 33 -11.67 -11.21 18.03
N LYS A 34 -11.37 -11.02 16.75
CA LYS A 34 -10.12 -11.47 16.11
C LYS A 34 -9.43 -10.29 15.44
N TYR A 35 -8.09 -10.28 15.48
CA TYR A 35 -7.33 -9.31 14.71
C TYR A 35 -7.62 -9.46 13.22
N ALA A 36 -7.92 -8.35 12.56
CA ALA A 36 -7.98 -8.30 11.10
C ALA A 36 -6.57 -8.47 10.52
N ASP A 37 -6.45 -8.91 9.27
CA ASP A 37 -5.13 -8.99 8.60
C ASP A 37 -4.42 -7.61 8.59
N SER A 38 -5.22 -6.54 8.49
CA SER A 38 -4.74 -5.15 8.58
C SER A 38 -4.11 -4.79 9.93
N ALA A 39 -4.35 -5.54 11.00
CA ALA A 39 -3.76 -5.32 12.32
C ALA A 39 -2.25 -5.58 12.35
N VAL A 40 -1.75 -6.46 11.48
CA VAL A 40 -0.37 -6.99 11.50
C VAL A 40 0.34 -6.90 10.14
N ASN A 41 -0.24 -6.20 9.18
CA ASN A 41 0.27 -6.09 7.81
C ASN A 41 1.51 -5.18 7.68
N CYS A 42 1.77 -4.33 8.67
CA CYS A 42 2.96 -3.48 8.72
C CYS A 42 4.11 -4.15 9.49
N GLU A 43 5.25 -3.45 9.58
CA GLU A 43 6.37 -3.81 10.45
C GLU A 43 6.48 -2.85 11.63
N ASN A 44 7.09 -3.30 12.72
CA ASN A 44 7.46 -2.40 13.80
C ASN A 44 8.57 -1.45 13.36
N VAL A 45 8.59 -0.24 13.92
CA VAL A 45 9.72 0.67 13.77
C VAL A 45 10.86 0.25 14.70
N LEU A 46 10.53 -0.17 15.91
CA LEU A 46 11.50 -0.74 16.85
C LEU A 46 11.67 -2.25 16.64
N PRO A 47 12.82 -2.84 17.02
CA PRO A 47 13.02 -4.27 16.97
C PRO A 47 11.97 -5.03 17.79
N TYR A 48 11.61 -6.24 17.35
CA TYR A 48 10.61 -7.07 18.02
C TYR A 48 10.88 -7.25 19.51
N GLU A 49 12.13 -7.55 19.89
CA GLU A 49 12.51 -7.74 21.31
C GLU A 49 12.25 -6.50 22.16
N VAL A 50 12.45 -5.30 21.59
CA VAL A 50 12.17 -4.04 22.29
C VAL A 50 10.67 -3.84 22.42
N CYS A 51 9.90 -4.07 21.34
CA CYS A 51 8.45 -3.99 21.38
C CYS A 51 7.84 -5.00 22.35
N HIS A 52 8.35 -6.23 22.37
CA HIS A 52 7.89 -7.27 23.29
C HIS A 52 8.25 -6.93 24.74
N ALA A 53 9.43 -6.34 25.00
CA ALA A 53 9.78 -5.86 26.34
C ALA A 53 8.91 -4.68 26.81
N LEU A 54 8.54 -3.77 25.89
CA LEU A 54 7.67 -2.62 26.18
C LEU A 54 6.19 -3.02 26.33
N TYR A 55 5.76 -4.04 25.58
CA TYR A 55 4.39 -4.53 25.51
C TYR A 55 4.36 -6.07 25.70
N PRO A 56 4.68 -6.57 26.91
CA PRO A 56 4.92 -8.00 27.18
C PRO A 56 3.66 -8.87 27.29
N THR A 57 2.46 -8.32 27.13
CA THR A 57 1.20 -9.09 27.09
C THR A 57 0.45 -8.84 25.79
N ASP A 58 -0.13 -9.90 25.22
CA ASP A 58 -0.95 -9.87 24.00
C ASP A 58 -2.28 -9.08 24.16
N ALA A 59 -2.51 -8.46 25.32
CA ALA A 59 -3.58 -7.51 25.55
C ALA A 59 -3.32 -6.66 26.80
N ALA A 60 -4.10 -5.58 26.88
CA ALA A 60 -4.37 -4.75 28.04
C ALA A 60 -3.35 -3.66 28.39
N VAL A 61 -3.47 -2.55 27.65
CA VAL A 61 -3.80 -1.32 28.39
C VAL A 61 -5.06 -1.69 29.20
N GLY A 62 -4.93 -1.79 30.52
CA GLY A 62 -6.07 -2.07 31.40
C GLY A 62 -7.20 -1.06 31.20
N ASN A 63 -8.22 -1.10 32.05
CA ASN A 63 -9.40 -0.21 31.99
C ASN A 63 -9.11 1.30 31.83
N ASP A 64 -7.86 1.72 31.95
CA ASP A 64 -7.34 3.05 31.64
C ASP A 64 -6.63 3.08 30.28
N ARG A 65 -7.37 3.06 29.17
CA ARG A 65 -6.83 3.34 27.82
C ARG A 65 -6.16 4.72 27.81
N LYS A 66 -4.84 4.75 28.00
CA LYS A 66 -4.05 5.97 27.88
C LYS A 66 -3.77 6.22 26.42
N GLU A 67 -4.44 7.20 25.82
CA GLU A 67 -4.27 7.57 24.41
C GLU A 67 -2.80 7.74 24.05
N SER A 68 -2.00 8.36 24.93
CA SER A 68 -0.57 8.56 24.71
C SER A 68 0.24 7.27 24.60
N LEU A 69 -0.17 6.19 25.28
CA LEU A 69 0.46 4.88 25.13
C LEU A 69 0.03 4.21 23.83
N VAL A 70 -1.22 4.39 23.40
CA VAL A 70 -1.74 3.89 22.13
C VAL A 70 -1.04 4.60 20.96
N GLU A 71 -0.92 5.91 21.00
CA GLU A 71 -0.16 6.70 20.01
C GLU A 71 1.30 6.23 19.92
N ALA A 72 1.96 6.01 21.06
CA ALA A 72 3.32 5.49 21.08
C ALA A 72 3.41 4.06 20.50
N ALA A 73 2.41 3.21 20.75
CA ALA A 73 2.33 1.86 20.21
C ALA A 73 2.10 1.88 18.69
N ILE A 74 1.16 2.68 18.19
CA ILE A 74 0.90 2.90 16.75
C ILE A 74 2.20 3.37 16.06
N LYS A 75 2.93 4.30 16.69
CA LYS A 75 4.13 4.88 16.09
C LYS A 75 5.32 3.91 16.07
N ASN A 76 5.55 3.16 17.14
CA ASN A 76 6.81 2.44 17.34
C ASN A 76 6.70 0.92 17.19
N CYS A 77 5.58 0.35 17.65
CA CYS A 77 5.36 -1.09 17.73
C CYS A 77 4.00 -1.53 17.15
N PRO A 78 3.55 -0.99 16.01
CA PRO A 78 2.19 -1.24 15.52
C PRO A 78 1.93 -2.70 15.18
N LYS A 79 2.93 -3.47 14.71
CA LYS A 79 2.74 -4.89 14.42
C LYS A 79 2.61 -5.72 15.69
N THR A 80 3.48 -5.48 16.68
CA THR A 80 3.42 -6.19 17.97
C THR A 80 2.12 -5.90 18.71
N CYS A 81 1.62 -4.67 18.64
CA CYS A 81 0.39 -4.28 19.34
C CYS A 81 -0.90 -4.49 18.50
N GLY A 82 -0.81 -4.99 17.27
CA GLY A 82 -1.98 -5.18 16.40
C GLY A 82 -2.63 -3.88 15.93
N TYR A 83 -1.85 -2.81 15.80
CA TYR A 83 -2.29 -1.46 15.42
C TYR A 83 -1.85 -1.03 14.02
N CYS A 84 -1.40 -1.94 13.15
CA CYS A 84 -1.01 -1.55 11.80
C CYS A 84 -2.15 -0.80 11.06
N CYS A 85 -3.41 -1.17 11.26
CA CYS A 85 -4.55 -0.51 10.63
C CYS A 85 -4.74 0.96 11.03
N LEU A 86 -4.13 1.39 12.14
CA LEU A 86 -4.19 2.77 12.63
C LEU A 86 -2.98 3.60 12.18
N THR A 87 -1.95 2.97 11.62
CA THR A 87 -0.78 3.69 11.10
C THR A 87 -1.18 4.48 9.84
N PRO A 88 -0.61 5.68 9.61
CA PRO A 88 -0.97 6.50 8.44
C PRO A 88 -0.88 5.74 7.12
N ALA A 89 0.15 4.90 6.95
CA ALA A 89 0.38 4.12 5.75
C ALA A 89 -0.73 3.10 5.45
N PHE A 90 -1.46 2.59 6.46
CA PHE A 90 -2.44 1.52 6.32
C PHE A 90 -3.87 1.95 6.72
N ASN A 91 -4.05 3.16 7.26
CA ASN A 91 -5.33 3.67 7.75
C ASN A 91 -6.19 4.28 6.64
N CYS A 92 -6.58 3.44 5.68
CA CYS A 92 -7.55 3.74 4.64
C CYS A 92 -8.26 2.44 4.20
N LYS A 93 -9.09 2.50 3.16
CA LYS A 93 -9.73 1.32 2.56
C LYS A 93 -9.11 1.02 1.19
N ASN A 94 -9.07 -0.26 0.84
CA ASN A 94 -8.88 -0.67 -0.54
C ASN A 94 -10.10 -0.28 -1.38
N LYS A 95 -9.91 -0.15 -2.70
CA LYS A 95 -10.99 0.20 -3.64
C LYS A 95 -12.03 -0.92 -3.67
N GLU A 96 -13.31 -0.60 -3.46
CA GLU A 96 -14.39 -1.60 -3.38
C GLU A 96 -14.55 -2.42 -4.67
N LYS A 97 -14.24 -1.82 -5.82
CA LYS A 97 -14.19 -2.48 -7.13
C LYS A 97 -12.79 -2.37 -7.72
N ALA A 98 -11.82 -2.86 -6.97
CA ALA A 98 -10.44 -2.96 -7.42
C ALA A 98 -10.33 -3.84 -8.68
N ALA A 99 -9.43 -3.47 -9.59
CA ALA A 99 -9.06 -4.29 -10.74
C ALA A 99 -8.26 -5.56 -10.34
N ILE A 100 -7.79 -5.61 -9.09
CA ILE A 100 -7.03 -6.71 -8.50
C ILE A 100 -7.72 -7.14 -7.20
N ASN A 101 -7.71 -8.45 -6.91
CA ASN A 101 -8.11 -8.95 -5.60
C ASN A 101 -7.03 -8.65 -4.55
N CYS A 102 -7.29 -7.66 -3.69
CA CYS A 102 -6.34 -7.22 -2.66
C CYS A 102 -6.02 -8.27 -1.60
N ASP A 103 -6.86 -9.28 -1.42
CA ASP A 103 -6.61 -10.38 -0.46
C ASP A 103 -5.54 -11.35 -0.95
N THR A 104 -5.22 -11.30 -2.25
CA THR A 104 -4.22 -12.18 -2.88
C THR A 104 -2.87 -11.48 -3.10
N VAL A 105 -2.78 -10.18 -2.77
CA VAL A 105 -1.56 -9.39 -2.97
C VAL A 105 -0.55 -9.74 -1.90
N THR A 106 0.64 -10.15 -2.33
CA THR A 106 1.76 -10.49 -1.46
C THR A 106 2.56 -9.26 -1.02
N LYS A 107 3.26 -9.36 0.10
CA LYS A 107 4.16 -8.28 0.58
C LYS A 107 5.27 -7.98 -0.42
N GLU A 108 5.71 -8.97 -1.18
CA GLU A 108 6.72 -8.83 -2.24
C GLU A 108 6.18 -8.01 -3.41
N GLN A 109 4.92 -8.23 -3.81
CA GLN A 109 4.27 -7.41 -4.84
C GLN A 109 4.12 -5.95 -4.40
N CYS A 110 3.84 -5.70 -3.13
CA CYS A 110 3.83 -4.34 -2.58
C CYS A 110 5.20 -3.64 -2.62
N LYS A 111 6.31 -4.37 -2.82
CA LYS A 111 7.67 -3.82 -2.94
C LYS A 111 8.14 -3.75 -4.39
N ASP A 112 7.40 -4.33 -5.33
CA ASP A 112 7.75 -4.34 -6.73
C ASP A 112 7.33 -3.02 -7.40
N SER A 113 8.30 -2.32 -7.98
CA SER A 113 8.09 -1.06 -8.69
C SER A 113 7.08 -1.17 -9.84
N LEU A 114 6.95 -2.35 -10.47
CA LEU A 114 6.00 -2.58 -11.55
C LEU A 114 4.54 -2.59 -11.05
N TRP A 115 4.33 -3.01 -9.81
CA TRP A 115 2.99 -3.11 -9.22
C TRP A 115 2.60 -1.86 -8.42
N GLU A 116 3.57 -1.04 -8.02
CA GLU A 116 3.36 0.09 -7.11
C GLU A 116 2.20 0.99 -7.54
N SER A 117 2.18 1.51 -8.77
CA SER A 117 1.10 2.41 -9.21
C SER A 117 -0.28 1.75 -9.19
N ILE A 118 -0.37 0.47 -9.59
CA ILE A 118 -1.62 -0.28 -9.62
C ILE A 118 -2.11 -0.56 -8.18
N LEU A 119 -1.19 -0.91 -7.28
CA LEU A 119 -1.50 -1.24 -5.89
C LEU A 119 -1.78 0.01 -5.04
N ILE A 120 -1.21 1.18 -5.37
CA ILE A 120 -1.60 2.44 -4.72
C ILE A 120 -3.06 2.77 -5.04
N GLU A 121 -3.49 2.60 -6.29
CA GLU A 121 -4.88 2.91 -6.68
C GLU A 121 -5.88 1.87 -6.16
N ASN A 122 -5.52 0.60 -6.19
CA ASN A 122 -6.47 -0.49 -5.95
C ASN A 122 -6.41 -1.05 -4.52
N CYS A 123 -5.20 -1.24 -3.98
CA CYS A 123 -4.97 -1.94 -2.73
C CYS A 123 -4.11 -1.15 -1.72
N PRO A 124 -4.38 0.14 -1.47
CA PRO A 124 -3.51 0.97 -0.65
C PRO A 124 -3.44 0.51 0.81
N ALA A 125 -4.54 0.02 1.38
CA ALA A 125 -4.56 -0.49 2.74
C ALA A 125 -3.84 -1.85 2.86
N THR A 126 -3.80 -2.64 1.80
CA THR A 126 -3.00 -3.89 1.78
C THR A 126 -1.50 -3.61 1.65
N CYS A 127 -1.09 -2.57 0.93
CA CYS A 127 0.34 -2.34 0.69
C CYS A 127 0.98 -1.26 1.56
N GLY A 128 0.23 -0.63 2.46
CA GLY A 128 0.76 0.48 3.25
C GLY A 128 0.94 1.75 2.43
N PHE A 129 0.04 1.98 1.47
CA PHE A 129 0.10 3.08 0.50
C PHE A 129 -1.00 4.12 0.72
N CYS A 130 -1.68 4.13 1.86
CA CYS A 130 -2.73 5.12 2.17
C CYS A 130 -2.23 6.57 2.18
N THR A 131 -0.93 6.79 2.37
CA THR A 131 -0.27 8.10 2.24
C THR A 131 0.49 8.27 0.93
N LYS A 132 0.41 7.29 0.03
CA LYS A 132 0.95 7.38 -1.33
C LYS A 132 -0.17 7.72 -2.29
N SER A 133 0.20 8.34 -3.39
CA SER A 133 -0.72 8.62 -4.50
C SER A 133 -0.19 7.90 -5.74
N ALA A 134 -1.07 7.33 -6.56
CA ALA A 134 -0.65 6.64 -7.78
C ALA A 134 -0.07 7.66 -8.76
N GLY A 135 1.16 7.42 -9.23
CA GLY A 135 1.96 8.37 -10.01
C GLY A 135 2.62 9.46 -9.14
N ASP A 136 3.28 10.43 -9.78
CA ASP A 136 3.95 11.57 -9.12
C ASP A 136 2.96 12.56 -8.43
N CYS A 137 1.81 12.10 -7.94
CA CYS A 137 0.84 12.97 -7.25
C CYS A 137 1.23 13.21 -5.80
N VAL A 138 2.40 13.79 -5.64
CA VAL A 138 2.91 14.38 -4.41
C VAL A 138 3.05 15.88 -4.63
N ASP A 139 3.06 16.65 -3.55
CA ASP A 139 3.48 18.03 -3.65
C ASP A 139 5.00 18.05 -3.87
N LYS A 140 5.45 18.65 -4.98
CA LYS A 140 6.87 18.90 -5.26
C LYS A 140 7.39 20.09 -4.45
N SER A 141 6.48 20.95 -4.00
CA SER A 141 6.79 22.13 -3.19
C SER A 141 6.29 21.96 -1.77
N GLU A 142 7.15 22.25 -0.80
CA GLU A 142 6.83 22.22 0.63
C GLU A 142 5.81 23.30 1.02
N PHE A 143 5.68 24.36 0.21
CA PHE A 143 4.83 25.52 0.46
C PHE A 143 3.37 25.32 0.07
N CYS A 144 3.02 24.20 -0.57
CA CYS A 144 1.66 23.94 -1.05
C CYS A 144 0.61 23.91 0.07
N LYS A 145 1.04 23.65 1.31
CA LYS A 145 0.17 23.63 2.50
C LYS A 145 0.03 24.98 3.19
N ASN A 146 0.88 25.96 2.86
CA ASN A 146 0.93 27.24 3.55
C ASN A 146 -0.21 28.18 3.13
N ASP A 147 -0.62 28.09 1.87
CA ASP A 147 -1.75 28.88 1.36
C ASP A 147 -2.56 28.06 0.36
N LEU A 148 -3.65 27.44 0.83
CA LEU A 148 -4.55 26.66 -0.01
C LEU A 148 -5.41 27.53 -0.95
N SER A 149 -5.37 28.87 -0.83
CA SER A 149 -6.09 29.74 -1.75
C SER A 149 -5.51 29.69 -3.17
N ILE A 150 -4.22 29.33 -3.30
CA ILE A 150 -3.57 29.13 -4.61
C ILE A 150 -4.29 28.08 -5.45
N CYS A 151 -4.90 27.08 -4.81
CA CYS A 151 -5.62 25.99 -5.49
C CYS A 151 -6.81 26.48 -6.33
N LYS A 152 -7.39 27.64 -5.97
CA LYS A 152 -8.55 28.23 -6.65
C LYS A 152 -8.17 29.41 -7.54
N ASN A 153 -6.92 29.85 -7.49
CA ASN A 153 -6.44 30.95 -8.31
C ASN A 153 -6.20 30.45 -9.75
N VAL A 154 -6.87 31.06 -10.72
CA VAL A 154 -6.82 30.67 -12.14
C VAL A 154 -5.41 30.86 -12.72
N ASP A 155 -4.72 31.93 -12.32
CA ASP A 155 -3.40 32.26 -12.84
C ASP A 155 -2.31 31.30 -12.33
N LEU A 156 -2.56 30.66 -11.19
CA LEU A 156 -1.63 29.71 -10.56
C LEU A 156 -1.94 28.25 -10.88
N GLN A 157 -2.95 27.97 -11.71
CA GLN A 157 -3.34 26.59 -12.01
C GLN A 157 -2.21 25.76 -12.61
N ALA A 158 -1.34 26.36 -13.43
CA ALA A 158 -0.16 25.66 -13.96
C ALA A 158 0.81 25.25 -12.84
N PHE A 159 1.15 26.18 -11.95
CA PHE A 159 2.01 25.93 -10.81
C PHE A 159 1.40 24.87 -9.87
N VAL A 160 0.11 24.99 -9.57
CA VAL A 160 -0.63 24.08 -8.70
C VAL A 160 -0.71 22.68 -9.28
N LYS A 161 -1.01 22.56 -10.58
CA LYS A 161 -1.03 21.28 -11.31
C LYS A 161 0.33 20.61 -11.39
N GLU A 162 1.43 21.35 -11.31
CA GLU A 162 2.78 20.78 -11.35
C GLU A 162 3.36 20.48 -9.96
N ASN A 163 3.11 21.35 -8.99
CA ASN A 163 3.83 21.36 -7.72
C ASN A 163 2.97 21.05 -6.49
N CYS A 164 1.65 21.24 -6.57
CA CYS A 164 0.76 21.18 -5.40
C CYS A 164 -0.43 20.24 -5.60
N ARG A 165 -0.26 19.22 -6.44
CA ARG A 165 -1.37 18.35 -6.86
C ARG A 165 -2.04 17.64 -5.68
N ALA A 166 -1.26 17.23 -4.68
CA ALA A 166 -1.80 16.56 -3.50
C ALA A 166 -2.53 17.54 -2.59
N SER A 167 -1.88 18.64 -2.20
CA SER A 167 -2.48 19.68 -1.33
C SER A 167 -3.73 20.31 -1.93
N CYS A 168 -3.81 20.42 -3.25
CA CYS A 168 -4.94 21.01 -3.96
C CYS A 168 -5.99 19.98 -4.44
N GLY A 169 -5.89 18.72 -4.03
CA GLY A 169 -6.91 17.70 -4.33
C GLY A 169 -7.02 17.35 -5.83
N LEU A 170 -5.93 17.50 -6.58
CA LEU A 170 -5.88 17.25 -8.03
C LEU A 170 -5.41 15.83 -8.38
N CYS A 171 -5.25 14.94 -7.41
CA CYS A 171 -4.84 13.56 -7.64
C CYS A 171 -5.93 12.70 -8.30
N ASP A 172 -7.20 13.02 -8.05
CA ASP A 172 -8.35 12.35 -8.67
C ASP A 172 -8.81 13.04 -9.96
N GLN A 173 -8.32 14.26 -10.19
CA GLN A 173 -8.46 14.96 -11.47
C GLN A 173 -7.52 14.26 -12.46
N SER A 174 -7.97 13.13 -12.98
CA SER A 174 -7.56 12.65 -14.28
C SER A 174 -8.06 13.69 -15.29
N GLU A 175 -7.33 14.80 -15.42
CA GLU A 175 -7.18 15.31 -16.77
C GLU A 175 -6.61 14.17 -17.61
N PRO A 176 -7.06 14.02 -18.87
CA PRO A 176 -6.39 13.12 -19.81
C PRO A 176 -4.92 13.39 -19.59
N GLY A 177 -4.17 12.33 -19.27
CA GLY A 177 -2.77 12.48 -18.93
C GLY A 177 -2.13 13.41 -19.94
N ALA A 178 -1.04 14.04 -19.56
CA ALA A 178 -0.09 14.48 -20.55
C ALA A 178 0.32 13.24 -21.41
N ALA A 179 -0.51 12.82 -22.37
CA ALA A 179 -0.16 12.98 -23.75
C ALA A 179 0.53 14.33 -23.80
N ASN A 180 1.85 14.29 -23.90
CA ASN A 180 2.54 15.30 -24.66
C ASN A 180 1.75 15.45 -25.97
N THR A 181 0.77 16.33 -25.98
CA THR A 181 0.27 17.01 -27.16
C THR A 181 1.31 18.08 -27.51
N THR A 182 2.55 17.64 -27.68
CA THR A 182 3.24 18.09 -28.87
C THR A 182 2.53 17.36 -30.00
N ALA A 183 1.58 18.05 -30.62
CA ALA A 183 1.29 17.80 -32.03
C ALA A 183 2.60 18.05 -32.79
N ILE A 184 3.49 17.06 -32.78
CA ILE A 184 4.58 16.95 -33.73
C ILE A 184 3.94 16.31 -34.95
N ALA A 185 3.88 17.10 -36.01
CA ALA A 185 3.69 16.65 -37.37
C ALA A 185 4.54 15.39 -37.65
N PRO A 186 4.09 14.48 -38.51
CA PRO A 186 4.69 13.16 -38.63
C PRO A 186 6.13 13.29 -39.11
N THR A 187 7.10 12.70 -38.40
CA THR A 187 8.34 12.10 -38.96
C THR A 187 9.31 11.65 -37.84
N GLU A 188 9.78 10.39 -37.94
CA GLU A 188 11.14 9.90 -37.55
C GLU A 188 11.37 8.95 -36.36
N GLU A 189 10.42 8.59 -35.46
CA GLU A 189 10.72 7.59 -34.40
C GLU A 189 9.76 6.39 -34.31
N CYS A 190 8.91 6.17 -35.32
CA CYS A 190 8.14 4.94 -35.40
C CYS A 190 8.93 3.83 -36.09
N GLY A 191 9.52 2.94 -35.27
CA GLY A 191 10.49 1.93 -35.70
C GLY A 191 9.97 0.94 -36.74
N ASP A 192 10.81 0.62 -37.72
CA ASP A 192 10.56 -0.39 -38.76
C ASP A 192 11.85 -1.18 -39.04
N ASN A 193 12.42 -1.77 -37.99
CA ASN A 193 13.66 -2.53 -38.13
C ASN A 193 13.45 -3.73 -39.07
N PRO A 194 14.35 -3.98 -40.03
CA PRO A 194 14.23 -5.14 -40.94
C PRO A 194 14.13 -6.50 -40.23
N THR A 195 14.56 -6.62 -38.97
CA THR A 195 14.43 -7.85 -38.17
C THR A 195 13.07 -8.01 -37.49
N CYS A 196 12.17 -7.02 -37.56
CA CYS A 196 10.88 -7.05 -36.86
C CYS A 196 10.05 -8.28 -37.22
N LYS A 197 10.11 -8.77 -38.46
CA LYS A 197 9.40 -10.00 -38.84
C LYS A 197 9.76 -11.21 -37.95
N SER A 198 11.04 -11.36 -37.62
CA SER A 198 11.51 -12.42 -36.72
C SER A 198 11.13 -12.14 -35.27
N TRP A 199 11.31 -10.90 -34.81
CA TRP A 199 11.00 -10.53 -33.43
C TRP A 199 9.50 -10.63 -33.12
N ILE A 200 8.63 -10.23 -34.05
CA ILE A 200 7.18 -10.40 -33.97
C ILE A 200 6.80 -11.87 -33.87
N ALA A 201 7.40 -12.73 -34.72
CA ALA A 201 7.18 -14.17 -34.64
C ALA A 201 7.58 -14.76 -33.28
N ASN A 202 8.51 -14.12 -32.56
CA ASN A 202 8.95 -14.48 -31.21
C ASN A 202 8.24 -13.65 -30.10
N GLY A 203 7.15 -12.96 -30.40
CA GLY A 203 6.31 -12.27 -29.42
C GLY A 203 6.79 -10.87 -29.00
N PHE A 204 7.70 -10.24 -29.73
CA PHE A 204 8.28 -8.94 -29.35
C PHE A 204 7.24 -7.84 -29.09
N CYS A 205 6.13 -7.79 -29.85
CA CYS A 205 5.11 -6.75 -29.65
C CYS A 205 4.36 -6.84 -28.32
N THR A 206 4.27 -8.03 -27.72
CA THR A 206 3.52 -8.28 -26.47
C THR A 206 4.42 -8.64 -25.29
N ASN A 207 5.71 -8.85 -25.54
CA ASN A 207 6.67 -9.21 -24.50
C ASN A 207 6.97 -8.02 -23.58
N THR A 208 6.55 -8.13 -22.33
CA THR A 208 6.72 -7.11 -21.28
C THR A 208 8.14 -7.00 -20.76
N PHE A 209 9.04 -7.93 -21.10
CA PHE A 209 10.48 -7.80 -20.85
C PHE A 209 11.08 -6.59 -21.59
N TYR A 210 10.50 -6.22 -22.75
CA TYR A 210 10.90 -5.03 -23.49
C TYR A 210 9.95 -3.86 -23.18
N PRO A 211 10.45 -2.74 -22.61
CA PRO A 211 9.64 -1.55 -22.37
C PRO A 211 8.93 -1.07 -23.63
N ILE A 212 7.78 -0.41 -23.47
CA ILE A 212 6.97 0.05 -24.62
C ILE A 212 7.77 1.00 -25.53
N GLU A 213 8.63 1.84 -24.97
CA GLU A 213 9.55 2.71 -25.71
C GLU A 213 10.49 1.93 -26.63
N GLN A 214 11.02 0.79 -26.16
CA GLN A 214 11.88 -0.08 -26.95
C GLN A 214 11.11 -0.78 -28.07
N ARG A 215 9.89 -1.22 -27.78
CA ARG A 215 9.02 -1.85 -28.78
C ARG A 215 8.59 -0.85 -29.86
N MET A 216 8.27 0.39 -29.49
CA MET A 216 7.95 1.50 -30.40
C MET A 216 9.15 1.91 -31.26
N LYS A 217 10.33 2.06 -30.63
CA LYS A 217 11.56 2.48 -31.30
C LYS A 217 12.04 1.50 -32.36
N TYR A 218 11.90 0.20 -32.13
CA TYR A 218 12.41 -0.82 -33.06
C TYR A 218 11.36 -1.35 -34.03
N CYS A 219 10.15 -1.64 -33.54
CA CYS A 219 9.08 -2.25 -34.34
C CYS A 219 7.73 -1.55 -34.15
N GLY A 220 7.73 -0.23 -33.97
CA GLY A 220 6.52 0.57 -33.79
C GLY A 220 5.42 0.30 -34.81
N LYS A 221 5.71 0.46 -36.11
CA LYS A 221 4.69 0.23 -37.17
C LYS A 221 4.28 -1.24 -37.24
N PRO A 222 5.23 -2.20 -37.30
CA PRO A 222 4.88 -3.61 -37.35
C PRO A 222 4.13 -4.12 -36.10
N CYS A 223 4.25 -3.44 -34.96
CA CYS A 223 3.54 -3.75 -33.72
C CYS A 223 2.30 -2.89 -33.47
N ASN A 224 1.93 -1.96 -34.36
CA ASN A 224 0.84 -0.98 -34.18
C ASN A 224 0.95 -0.19 -32.85
N LEU A 225 2.16 0.19 -32.45
CA LEU A 225 2.40 1.01 -31.24
C LEU A 225 2.54 2.50 -31.58
N CYS A 226 2.68 2.78 -32.86
CA CYS A 226 2.58 4.02 -33.62
C CYS A 226 2.31 3.58 -35.08
#